data_AF-A0A6G3WP13-F1
#
_entry.id   AF-A0A6G3WP13-F1
#
_cell.length_a   1.000
_cell.length_b   1.000
_cell.length_c   1.000
_cell.angle_alpha   90.00
_cell.angle_beta   90.00
_cell.angle_gamma   90.00
#
_symmetry.space_group_name_H-M   'P 1'
#
loop_
_entity.id
_entity.type
_entity.pdbx_description
1 polymer ?
#
loop_
_entity_poly.entity_id
_entity_poly.type
_entity_poly.pdbx_seq_one_letter_code
_entity_poly.pdbx_strand_id
1 'polypeptide(L)'
;AVTLSKDARARAVQLPAWNEALGLPRPWDQQWSLRIQQVLAHESDLLEYEDIFAGSHVIEAKVDSLVEESLAEIDRIQQMGGAMAAVE
;
A
#
# COMPACT_ATOMS: atom_id res chain seq x y z
N ALA A 1 6.87 5.17 12.26
CA ALA A 1 6.76 3.78 11.81
C ALA A 1 5.76 3.72 10.68
N VAL A 2 6.07 2.95 9.65
CA VAL A 2 5.15 2.68 8.57
C VAL A 2 5.03 1.17 8.47
N THR A 3 3.84 0.74 8.12
CA THR A 3 3.16 -0.46 8.62
C THR A 3 3.74 -1.78 8.12
N LEU A 4 3.51 -2.82 8.94
CA LEU A 4 3.49 -4.25 8.62
C LEU A 4 4.83 -4.97 8.45
N SER A 5 5.72 -4.62 7.52
CA SER A 5 6.96 -5.41 7.27
C SER A 5 8.18 -4.51 7.05
N LYS A 6 9.39 -4.99 7.40
CA LYS A 6 10.61 -4.20 7.29
C LYS A 6 11.00 -3.92 5.83
N ASP A 7 10.83 -4.90 4.95
CA ASP A 7 11.19 -4.77 3.54
C ASP A 7 10.03 -4.21 2.68
N ALA A 8 8.78 -4.39 3.11
CA ALA A 8 7.60 -3.94 2.38
C ALA A 8 6.94 -2.67 2.96
N ARG A 9 7.50 -2.05 4.01
CA ARG A 9 6.94 -0.82 4.59
C ARG A 9 6.83 0.29 3.56
N ALA A 10 5.67 0.92 3.51
CA ALA A 10 5.55 2.25 2.91
C ALA A 10 6.47 3.25 3.66
N ARG A 11 6.73 4.44 3.11
CA ARG A 11 7.50 5.49 3.82
C ARG A 11 6.63 6.55 4.48
N ALA A 12 5.41 6.68 3.99
CA ALA A 12 4.35 7.51 4.55
C ALA A 12 3.03 6.83 4.20
N VAL A 13 2.03 6.93 5.08
CA VAL A 13 0.69 6.41 4.86
C VAL A 13 -0.28 7.53 5.17
N GLN A 14 -1.14 7.85 4.21
CA GLN A 14 -2.30 8.70 4.42
C GLN A 14 -3.52 7.78 4.49
N LEU A 15 -4.23 7.84 5.61
CA LEU A 15 -5.50 7.13 5.75
C LEU A 15 -6.64 8.09 5.45
N PRO A 16 -7.62 7.70 4.62
CA PRO A 16 -8.81 8.49 4.40
C PRO A 16 -9.63 8.59 5.69
N ALA A 17 -10.46 9.63 5.80
CA ALA A 17 -11.45 9.71 6.86
C ALA A 17 -12.61 8.76 6.58
N TRP A 18 -13.30 8.33 7.64
CA TRP A 18 -14.43 7.41 7.53
C TRP A 18 -15.57 7.91 6.61
N ASN A 19 -15.65 9.22 6.40
CA ASN A 19 -16.67 9.91 5.60
C ASN A 19 -16.17 10.43 4.25
N GLU A 20 -15.05 9.91 3.72
CA GLU A 20 -14.43 10.38 2.46
C GLU A 20 -15.43 10.47 1.28
N ALA A 21 -16.33 9.49 1.15
CA ALA A 21 -17.32 9.47 0.07
C ALA A 21 -18.48 10.47 0.25
N LEU A 22 -18.61 11.11 1.42
CA LEU A 22 -19.71 12.03 1.76
C LEU A 22 -19.32 13.50 1.63
N GLY A 23 -18.03 13.82 1.60
CA GLY A 23 -17.52 15.19 1.48
C GLY A 23 -16.14 15.35 2.11
N LEU A 24 -15.64 16.59 2.10
CA LEU A 24 -14.35 16.90 2.72
C LEU A 24 -14.40 16.61 4.24
N PRO A 25 -13.34 16.01 4.80
CA PRO A 25 -13.33 15.62 6.20
C PRO A 25 -13.35 16.85 7.12
N ARG A 26 -14.18 16.80 8.16
CA ARG A 26 -14.09 17.77 9.26
C ARG A 26 -12.91 17.37 10.17
N PRO A 27 -12.39 18.28 11.00
CA PRO A 27 -11.26 17.97 11.89
C PRO A 27 -11.45 16.71 12.76
N TRP A 28 -12.67 16.50 13.28
CA TRP A 28 -13.00 15.32 14.08
C TRP A 28 -12.97 14.00 13.27
N ASP A 29 -13.38 14.05 12.00
CA ASP A 29 -13.42 12.86 11.16
C ASP A 29 -11.99 12.38 10.82
N GLN A 30 -11.07 13.33 10.60
CA GLN A 30 -9.65 13.06 10.36
C GLN A 30 -8.95 12.45 11.59
N GLN A 31 -9.44 12.74 12.80
CA GLN A 31 -8.85 12.22 14.03
C GLN A 31 -8.87 10.69 14.08
N TRP A 32 -9.89 10.05 13.51
CA TRP A 32 -9.98 8.59 13.40
C TRP A 32 -8.84 8.02 12.57
N SER A 33 -8.55 8.61 11.41
CA SER A 33 -7.46 8.20 10.53
C SER A 33 -6.10 8.34 11.21
N LEU A 34 -5.88 9.42 11.97
CA LEU A 34 -4.66 9.60 12.76
C LEU A 34 -4.57 8.57 13.89
N ARG A 35 -5.69 8.27 14.55
CA ARG A 35 -5.69 7.31 15.65
C ARG A 35 -5.38 5.90 15.17
N ILE A 36 -5.87 5.49 14.01
CA ILE A 36 -5.53 4.18 13.42
C ILE A 36 -4.01 4.11 13.14
N GLN A 37 -3.41 5.17 12.61
CA GLN A 37 -1.95 5.20 12.41
C GLN A 37 -1.19 5.02 13.74
N GLN A 38 -1.68 5.61 14.84
CA GLN A 38 -1.09 5.44 16.16
C GLN A 38 -1.26 4.02 16.71
N VAL A 39 -2.43 3.40 16.54
CA VAL A 39 -2.66 2.00 16.94
C VAL A 39 -1.69 1.07 16.22
N LEU A 40 -1.56 1.23 14.90
CA LEU A 40 -0.61 0.45 14.10
C LEU A 40 0.83 0.69 14.55
N ALA A 41 1.18 1.91 14.96
CA ALA A 41 2.54 2.26 15.36
C ALA A 41 2.91 1.87 16.81
N HIS A 42 1.93 1.78 17.71
CA HIS A 42 2.20 1.74 19.15
C HIS A 42 1.44 0.67 19.93
N GLU A 43 0.41 0.05 19.35
CA GLU A 43 -0.50 -0.85 20.08
C GLU A 43 -0.68 -2.22 19.41
N SER A 44 -0.14 -2.41 18.20
CA SER A 44 -0.29 -3.65 17.43
C SER A 44 0.90 -4.61 17.53
N ASP A 45 1.97 -4.20 18.22
CA ASP A 45 3.27 -4.89 18.32
C ASP A 45 3.94 -5.22 16.96
N LEU A 46 3.35 -4.85 15.82
CA LEU A 46 3.85 -5.18 14.48
C LEU A 46 5.29 -4.73 14.22
N LEU A 47 5.74 -3.69 14.93
CA LEU A 47 7.09 -3.15 14.79
C LEU A 47 8.15 -3.87 15.63
N GLU A 48 7.72 -4.72 16.56
CA GLU A 48 8.61 -5.52 17.41
C GLU A 48 9.15 -6.75 16.68
N TYR A 49 8.46 -7.18 15.61
CA TYR A 49 8.85 -8.31 14.79
C TYR A 49 9.82 -7.90 13.66
N GLU A 50 10.50 -8.90 13.09
CA GLU A 50 11.25 -8.73 11.83
C GLU A 50 10.28 -8.66 10.64
N ASP A 51 10.66 -9.18 9.47
CA ASP A 51 9.72 -9.21 8.36
C ASP A 51 8.66 -10.30 8.57
N ILE A 52 7.45 -9.89 8.93
CA ILE A 52 6.34 -10.81 9.23
C ILE A 52 5.85 -11.60 8.01
N PHE A 53 6.25 -11.21 6.79
CA PHE A 53 5.86 -11.92 5.57
C PHE A 53 6.91 -12.92 5.09
N ALA A 54 8.12 -12.92 5.66
CA ALA A 54 9.18 -13.84 5.25
C ALA A 54 8.77 -15.31 5.38
N GLY A 55 8.93 -16.08 4.30
CA GLY A 55 8.58 -17.51 4.25
C GLY A 55 7.10 -17.80 4.04
N SER A 56 6.27 -16.78 3.81
CA SER A 56 4.86 -16.97 3.48
C SER A 56 4.70 -17.35 2.01
N HIS A 57 4.53 -18.64 1.73
CA HIS A 57 4.24 -19.16 0.39
C HIS A 57 3.03 -18.48 -0.30
N VAL A 58 2.05 -18.00 0.48
CA VAL A 58 0.89 -17.27 -0.06
C VAL A 58 1.28 -15.87 -0.53
N ILE A 59 2.07 -15.15 0.28
CA ILE A 59 2.49 -13.78 -0.07
C ILE A 59 3.50 -13.83 -1.21
N GLU A 60 4.48 -14.72 -1.16
CA GLU A 60 5.48 -14.90 -2.22
C GLU A 60 4.82 -15.20 -3.57
N ALA A 61 3.93 -16.20 -3.63
CA ALA A 61 3.21 -16.54 -4.87
C ALA A 61 2.35 -15.37 -5.39
N LYS A 62 1.77 -14.56 -4.50
CA LYS A 62 1.00 -13.38 -4.89
C LYS A 62 1.88 -12.26 -5.43
N VAL A 63 3.05 -12.02 -4.84
CA VAL A 63 4.02 -11.04 -5.32
C VAL A 63 4.54 -11.43 -6.70
N ASP A 64 4.90 -12.71 -6.90
CA ASP A 64 5.40 -13.19 -8.20
C ASP A 64 4.35 -13.00 -9.32
N SER A 65 3.09 -13.35 -9.08
CA SER A 65 1.98 -13.12 -10.03
C SER A 65 1.80 -11.63 -10.35
N LEU A 66 1.86 -10.74 -9.34
CA LEU A 66 1.75 -9.30 -9.58
C LEU A 66 2.92 -8.76 -10.41
N VAL A 67 4.14 -9.25 -10.19
CA VAL A 67 5.32 -8.84 -10.94
C VAL A 67 5.21 -9.29 -12.40
N GLU A 68 4.85 -10.55 -12.64
CA GLU A 68 4.65 -11.09 -14.00
C GLU A 68 3.60 -10.29 -14.77
N GLU A 69 2.42 -10.08 -14.18
CA GLU A 69 1.32 -9.32 -14.79
C GLU A 69 1.72 -7.86 -15.07
N SER A 70 2.45 -7.23 -14.15
CA SER A 70 2.92 -5.84 -14.31
C SER A 70 3.95 -5.71 -15.42
N LEU A 71 4.90 -6.64 -15.52
CA LEU A 71 5.93 -6.63 -16.58
C LEU A 71 5.31 -6.88 -17.95
N ALA A 72 4.36 -7.81 -18.06
CA ALA A 72 3.63 -8.06 -19.29
C ALA A 72 2.84 -6.81 -19.74
N GLU A 73 2.25 -6.05 -18.81
CA GLU A 73 1.59 -4.78 -19.14
C GLU A 73 2.59 -3.70 -19.58
N ILE A 74 3.74 -3.59 -18.91
CA ILE A 74 4.80 -2.67 -19.33
C ILE A 74 5.25 -2.98 -20.77
N ASP A 75 5.46 -4.25 -21.10
CA ASP A 75 5.86 -4.65 -22.46
C ASP A 75 4.78 -4.29 -23.50
N ARG A 76 3.50 -4.47 -23.18
CA ARG A 76 2.38 -4.03 -24.05
C ARG A 76 2.41 -2.52 -24.26
N ILE A 77 2.58 -1.73 -23.21
CA ILE A 77 2.70 -0.26 -23.30
C ILE A 77 3.89 0.15 -24.16
N GLN A 78 5.03 -0.55 -24.05
CA GLN A 78 6.19 -0.26 -24.89
C GLN A 78 5.93 -0.57 -26.37
N GLN A 79 5.23 -1.66 -26.68
CA GLN A 79 4.81 -1.99 -28.05
C GLN A 79 3.86 -0.95 -28.65
N MET A 80 3.10 -0.24 -27.82
CA MET A 80 2.22 0.87 -28.22
C MET A 80 2.99 2.17 -28.50
N GLY A 81 4.32 2.20 -28.36
CA GLY A 81 5.14 3.40 -28.53
C GLY A 81 5.41 4.16 -27.23
N GLY A 82 5.17 3.52 -26.08
CA GLY A 82 5.41 4.06 -24.75
C GLY A 82 4.17 4.67 -24.10
N ALA A 83 4.30 5.03 -22.81
CA ALA A 83 3.17 5.41 -21.96
C ALA A 83 2.34 6.60 -22.47
N MET A 84 2.97 7.61 -23.07
CA MET A 84 2.23 8.77 -23.61
C MET A 84 1.33 8.36 -24.78
N ALA A 85 1.87 7.60 -25.72
CA ALA A 85 1.12 7.13 -26.89
C ALA A 85 -0.01 6.15 -26.51
N ALA A 86 0.11 5.46 -25.37
CA ALA A 86 -0.93 4.56 -24.87
C ALA A 86 -2.11 5.29 -24.18
N VAL A 87 -1.94 6.57 -23.82
CA VAL A 87 -2.94 7.36 -23.09
C VAL A 87 -3.63 8.43 -23.97
N GLU A 88 -3.01 8.84 -25.09
CA GLU A 88 -3.63 9.70 -26.12
C GLU A 88 -4.67 8.94 -26.97
#